data_AF-A0AA36L394-F1
#
_entry.id   AF-A0AA36L394-F1
#
_cell.length_a   1.000
_cell.length_b   1.000
_cell.length_c   1.000
_cell.angle_alpha   90.00
_cell.angle_beta   90.00
_cell.angle_gamma   90.00
#
_symmetry.space_group_name_H-M   'P 1'
#
loop_
_entity.id
_entity.type
_entity.pdbx_description
1 polymer ?
#
loop_
_entity_poly.entity_id
_entity_poly.type
_entity_poly.pdbx_seq_one_letter_code
_entity_poly.pdbx_strand_id
1 'polypeptide(L)'
;MQHEAELKALANKFDEDIDYSDIPPSSDEQWSNAERGKFYRPLKTQASVRIDADVMEWLKRPGKGYQTRLNAILREAMLRDQNKK
;
A
#
# COMPACT_ATOMS: atom_id res chain seq x y z
N MET A 1 34.03 9.95 -0.75
CA MET A 1 34.75 10.65 -1.83
C MET A 1 34.47 10.09 -3.23
N GLN A 2 34.84 8.83 -3.56
CA GLN A 2 34.59 8.29 -4.92
C GLN A 2 33.10 8.22 -5.28
N HIS A 3 32.27 7.64 -4.41
CA HIS A 3 30.82 7.55 -4.62
C HIS A 3 30.12 8.91 -4.80
N GLU A 4 30.56 9.93 -4.07
CA GLU A 4 30.00 11.29 -4.17
C GLU A 4 30.39 11.98 -5.47
N ALA A 5 31.59 11.69 -5.99
CA ALA A 5 32.04 12.18 -7.28
C ALA A 5 31.27 11.51 -8.43
N GLU A 6 31.01 10.20 -8.32
CA GLU A 6 30.20 9.45 -9.29
C GLU A 6 28.75 9.95 -9.33
N LEU A 7 28.13 10.20 -8.17
CA LEU A 7 26.77 10.77 -8.10
C LEU A 7 26.71 12.17 -8.72
N LYS A 8 27.72 13.02 -8.50
CA LYS A 8 27.79 14.35 -9.12
C LYS A 8 28.00 14.29 -10.63
N ALA A 9 28.77 13.31 -11.12
CA ALA A 9 28.95 13.10 -12.55
C ALA A 9 27.65 12.63 -13.20
N LEU A 10 26.92 11.70 -12.56
CA LEU A 10 25.63 11.22 -13.05
C LEU A 10 24.56 12.32 -13.04
N ALA A 11 24.53 13.17 -12.01
CA ALA A 11 23.58 14.28 -11.92
C ALA A 11 23.80 15.38 -12.97
N ASN A 12 25.02 15.51 -13.52
CA ASN A 12 25.35 16.47 -14.58
C ASN A 12 25.26 15.87 -15.99
N LYS A 13 24.86 14.59 -16.11
CA LYS A 13 24.70 13.93 -17.40
C LYS A 13 23.41 14.40 -18.07
N PHE A 14 23.49 14.73 -19.37
CA PHE A 14 22.31 15.10 -20.16
C PHE A 14 21.48 13.86 -20.53
N ASP A 15 20.15 14.01 -20.60
CA ASP A 15 19.22 12.93 -20.96
C ASP A 15 19.56 12.28 -22.32
N GLU A 16 20.08 13.04 -23.28
CA GLU A 16 20.45 12.56 -24.62
C GLU A 16 21.62 11.55 -24.62
N ASP A 17 22.47 11.58 -23.59
CA ASP A 17 23.60 10.65 -23.43
C ASP A 17 23.19 9.38 -22.63
N ILE A 18 21.93 9.25 -22.24
CA ILE A 18 21.42 8.07 -21.55
C ILE A 18 21.17 6.97 -22.57
N ASP A 19 21.91 5.87 -22.44
CA ASP A 19 21.73 4.69 -23.28
C ASP A 19 20.52 3.87 -22.80
N TYR A 20 19.53 3.72 -23.68
CA TYR A 20 18.34 2.90 -23.46
C TYR A 20 18.37 1.59 -24.25
N SER A 21 19.50 1.22 -24.87
CA SER A 21 19.59 0.06 -25.78
C SER A 21 19.21 -1.28 -25.12
N ASP A 22 19.40 -1.41 -23.81
CA ASP A 22 19.03 -2.60 -23.02
C ASP A 22 17.53 -2.62 -22.64
N ILE A 23 16.84 -1.47 -22.68
CA ILE A 23 15.51 -1.32 -22.09
C ILE A 23 14.51 -0.95 -23.20
N PRO A 24 13.65 -1.89 -23.64
CA PRO A 24 12.64 -1.58 -24.64
C PRO A 24 11.66 -0.50 -24.11
N PRO A 25 11.22 0.43 -24.97
CA PRO A 25 10.24 1.45 -24.57
C PRO A 25 8.93 0.78 -24.16
N SER A 26 8.37 1.20 -23.04
CA SER A 26 7.07 0.68 -22.61
C SER A 26 5.95 1.27 -23.48
N SER A 27 5.14 0.43 -24.12
CA SER A 27 3.95 0.85 -24.88
C SER A 27 2.76 1.11 -23.95
N ASP A 28 1.87 2.04 -24.34
CA ASP A 28 0.61 2.31 -23.63
C ASP A 28 -0.22 1.03 -23.40
N GLU A 29 -0.19 0.09 -24.35
CA GLU A 29 -0.86 -1.22 -24.25
C GLU A 29 -0.35 -2.07 -23.07
N GLN A 30 0.93 -1.93 -22.69
CA GLN A 30 1.51 -2.60 -21.54
C GLN A 30 1.01 -1.99 -20.22
N TRP A 31 0.65 -0.71 -20.24
CA TRP A 31 0.10 0.02 -19.09
C TRP A 31 -1.42 -0.12 -18.97
N SER A 32 -2.14 -0.48 -20.04
CA SER A 32 -3.62 -0.65 -20.03
C SER A 32 -4.13 -1.64 -18.97
N ASN A 33 -3.33 -2.64 -18.61
CA ASN A 33 -3.67 -3.63 -17.58
C ASN A 33 -2.97 -3.37 -16.23
N ALA A 34 -2.30 -2.22 -16.07
CA ALA A 34 -1.57 -1.92 -14.85
C ALA A 34 -2.54 -1.65 -13.69
N GLU A 35 -2.59 -2.56 -12.73
CA GLU A 35 -3.40 -2.43 -11.52
C GLU A 35 -2.67 -1.55 -10.48
N ARG A 36 -3.11 -0.29 -10.33
CA ARG A 36 -2.63 0.55 -9.23
C ARG A 36 -3.03 -0.04 -7.88
N GLY A 37 -2.06 -0.20 -6.98
CA GLY A 37 -2.31 -0.60 -5.60
C GLY A 37 -2.46 -2.11 -5.36
N LYS A 38 -2.14 -2.97 -6.33
CA LYS A 38 -2.15 -4.44 -6.16
C LYS A 38 -1.38 -4.94 -4.92
N PHE A 39 -0.29 -4.24 -4.59
CA PHE A 39 0.55 -4.56 -3.43
C PHE A 39 0.32 -3.65 -2.22
N TYR A 40 -0.66 -2.75 -2.27
CA TYR A 40 -0.97 -1.89 -1.15
C TYR A 40 -1.49 -2.74 0.01
N ARG A 41 -0.65 -2.88 1.05
CA ARG A 41 -1.05 -3.47 2.32
C ARG A 41 -1.20 -2.34 3.33
N PRO A 42 -2.41 -2.10 3.86
CA PRO A 42 -2.59 -1.11 4.90
C PRO A 42 -1.72 -1.47 6.10
N LEU A 43 -0.89 -0.53 6.54
CA LEU A 43 -0.03 -0.70 7.70
C LEU A 43 -0.92 -0.92 8.93
N LYS A 44 -0.82 -2.11 9.51
CA LYS A 44 -1.58 -2.46 10.72
C LYS A 44 -0.80 -1.98 11.93
N THR A 45 -1.32 -0.96 12.61
CA THR A 45 -0.76 -0.53 13.90
C THR A 45 -1.35 -1.38 15.01
N GLN A 46 -0.51 -1.86 15.92
CA GLN A 46 -0.98 -2.51 17.15
C GLN A 46 -1.51 -1.44 18.10
N ALA A 47 -2.80 -1.49 18.38
CA ALA A 47 -3.46 -0.65 19.39
C ALA A 47 -4.14 -1.57 20.41
N SER A 48 -4.02 -1.23 21.69
CA SER A 48 -4.74 -1.91 22.77
C SER A 48 -6.04 -1.16 23.04
N VAL A 49 -7.18 -1.82 22.82
CA VAL A 49 -8.52 -1.26 22.98
C VAL A 49 -9.34 -2.16 23.92
N ARG A 50 -10.16 -1.54 24.77
CA ARG A 50 -11.12 -2.27 25.60
C ARG A 50 -12.42 -2.43 24.81
N ILE A 51 -12.89 -3.67 24.71
CA ILE A 51 -14.15 -4.04 24.04
C ILE A 51 -15.01 -4.76 25.09
N ASP A 52 -16.32 -4.52 25.04
CA ASP A 52 -17.26 -5.20 25.92
C ASP A 52 -17.23 -6.72 25.75
N ALA A 53 -17.55 -7.45 26.82
CA ALA A 53 -17.53 -8.89 26.84
C ALA A 53 -18.56 -9.50 25.88
N ASP A 54 -19.77 -8.92 25.81
CA ASP A 54 -20.82 -9.41 24.91
C ASP A 54 -20.45 -9.25 23.44
N VAL A 55 -19.81 -8.13 23.08
CA VAL A 55 -19.33 -7.85 21.73
C VAL A 55 -18.21 -8.82 21.35
N MET A 56 -17.33 -9.14 22.31
CA MET A 56 -16.25 -10.10 22.09
C MET A 56 -16.77 -11.52 21.91
N GLU A 57 -17.78 -11.92 22.69
CA GLU A 57 -18.48 -13.21 22.55
C GLU A 57 -19.14 -13.33 21.17
N TRP A 58 -19.88 -12.29 20.74
CA TRP A 58 -20.49 -12.23 19.42
C TRP A 58 -19.46 -12.32 18.29
N LEU A 59 -18.35 -11.58 18.39
CA LEU A 59 -17.25 -11.61 17.42
C LEU A 59 -16.57 -12.98 17.34
N LYS A 60 -16.57 -13.76 18.42
CA LYS A 60 -15.97 -15.10 18.48
C LYS A 60 -16.91 -16.22 18.02
N ARG A 61 -18.24 -16.02 18.02
CA ARG A 61 -19.23 -17.05 17.58
C ARG A 61 -18.88 -17.77 16.27
N PRO A 62 -18.42 -17.09 15.20
CA PRO A 62 -18.12 -17.76 13.93
C PRO A 62 -16.72 -18.40 13.90
N GLY A 63 -16.05 -18.57 15.05
CA GLY A 63 -14.78 -19.28 15.16
C GLY A 63 -13.54 -18.40 14.98
N LYS A 64 -12.45 -18.99 14.45
CA LYS A 64 -11.15 -18.30 14.28
C LYS A 64 -11.27 -17.06 13.38
N GLY A 65 -10.42 -16.06 13.60
CA GLY A 65 -10.35 -14.86 12.75
C GLY A 65 -11.16 -13.65 13.23
N TYR A 66 -11.55 -13.59 14.51
CA TYR A 66 -12.29 -12.45 15.06
C TYR A 66 -11.56 -11.11 14.89
N GLN A 67 -10.22 -11.08 14.94
CA GLN A 67 -9.42 -9.86 14.73
C GLN A 67 -9.57 -9.32 13.29
N THR A 68 -9.62 -10.22 12.30
CA THR A 68 -9.85 -9.84 10.90
C THR A 68 -11.26 -9.28 10.71
N ARG A 69 -12.26 -9.92 11.33
CA ARG A 69 -13.66 -9.42 11.32
C ARG A 69 -13.79 -8.07 11.99
N LEU A 70 -13.17 -7.89 13.16
CA LEU A 70 -13.14 -6.61 13.87
C LEU A 70 -12.58 -5.50 12.98
N ASN A 71 -11.43 -5.75 12.34
CA ASN A 71 -10.83 -4.76 11.44
C ASN A 71 -11.70 -4.47 10.19
N ALA A 72 -12.41 -5.46 9.67
CA ALA A 72 -13.35 -5.26 8.56
C ALA A 72 -14.54 -4.38 8.98
N ILE A 73 -15.12 -4.61 10.15
CA ILE A 73 -16.22 -3.80 10.69
C ILE A 73 -15.78 -2.34 10.92
N LEU A 74 -14.58 -2.15 11.50
CA LEU A 74 -14.03 -0.80 11.72
C LEU A 74 -13.79 -0.07 10.39
N ARG A 75 -13.28 -0.77 9.37
CA ARG A 75 -13.10 -0.20 8.03
C ARG A 75 -14.44 0.21 7.39
N GLU A 76 -15.45 -0.66 7.45
CA GLU A 76 -16.79 -0.36 6.95
C GLU A 76 -17.39 0.87 7.64
N ALA A 77 -17.27 0.97 8.96
CA ALA A 77 -17.73 2.12 9.74
C ALA A 77 -17.00 3.42 9.33
N MET A 78 -15.67 3.36 9.17
CA MET A 78 -14.85 4.48 8.71
C MET A 78 -15.27 4.96 7.31
N LEU A 79 -15.46 4.05 6.36
CA LEU A 79 -15.85 4.40 4.99
C LEU A 79 -17.26 5.02 4.95
N ARG A 80 -18.19 4.50 5.75
CA ARG A 80 -19.55 5.06 5.87
C ARG A 80 -19.56 6.47 6.46
N ASP A 81 -18.68 6.76 7.42
CA ASP A 81 -18.52 8.12 7.98
C ASP A 81 -17.96 9.08 6.94
N GLN A 82 -16.94 8.64 6.19
CA GLN A 82 -16.33 9.44 5.12
C GLN A 82 -17.28 9.77 3.97
N ASN A 83 -18.23 8.88 3.64
CA ASN A 83 -19.21 9.08 2.58
C ASN A 83 -20.41 9.96 3.00
N LYS A 84 -20.54 10.28 4.29
CA LYS A 84 -21.61 11.16 4.82
C LYS A 84 -21.24 12.65 4.83
N LYS A 85 -19.99 12.99 4.50
CA LYS A 85 -19.52 14.36 4.29
C LYS A 85 -19.54 14.70 2.81
#